data_AF-A0A3C1XUX7-F1
#
_entry.id   AF-A0A3C1XUX7-F1
#
_cell.length_a   1.000
_cell.length_b   1.000
_cell.length_c   1.000
_cell.angle_alpha   90.00
_cell.angle_beta   90.00
_cell.angle_gamma   90.00
#
_symmetry.space_group_name_H-M   'P 1'
#
loop_
_entity.id
_entity.type
_entity.pdbx_description
1 polymer ?
#
loop_
_entity_poly.entity_id
_entity_poly.type
_entity_poly.pdbx_seq_one_letter_code
_entity_poly.pdbx_strand_id
1 'polypeptide(L)' 'MNGYPDTLLLIDNEWREARGGARIDVVTPATGQKIGQVASASREDLDAALAAAQRGF' A
#
# COMPACT_ATOMS: atom_id res chain seq x y z
N MET A 1 14.59 14.52 -9.67
CA MET A 1 14.31 13.19 -9.10
C MET A 1 13.21 13.37 -8.08
N ASN A 2 12.05 12.79 -8.35
CA ASN A 2 10.90 12.94 -7.46
C ASN A 2 11.15 12.14 -6.19
N GLY A 3 11.25 12.81 -5.03
CA GLY A 3 11.61 12.19 -3.75
C GLY A 3 10.46 11.46 -3.05
N TYR A 4 9.37 11.17 -3.76
CA TYR A 4 8.22 10.49 -3.18
C TYR A 4 8.41 8.97 -3.29
N PRO A 5 8.39 8.24 -2.16
CA PRO A 5 8.68 6.81 -2.16
C PRO A 5 7.51 5.98 -2.68
N ASP A 6 7.84 4.83 -3.26
CA ASP A 6 6.83 3.80 -3.48
C ASP A 6 6.44 3.19 -2.12
N THR A 7 5.15 3.24 -1.79
CA THR A 7 4.65 2.86 -0.47
C THR A 7 4.07 1.44 -0.49
N LEU A 8 4.45 0.64 0.51
CA LEU A 8 3.99 -0.73 0.70
C LEU A 8 2.77 -0.79 1.64
N LEU A 9 2.16 -1.97 1.79
CA LEU A 9 1.16 -2.21 2.83
C LEU A 9 1.85 -2.41 4.17
N LEU A 10 1.33 -1.79 5.23
CA LEU A 10 1.74 -2.08 6.61
C LEU A 10 0.66 -2.93 7.29
N ILE A 11 0.93 -4.22 7.49
CA ILE A 11 0.00 -5.16 8.11
C ILE A 11 0.76 -5.98 9.14
N ASP A 12 0.22 -6.09 10.37
CA ASP A 12 0.84 -6.86 11.46
C ASP A 12 2.27 -6.40 11.80
N ASN A 13 2.50 -5.07 11.75
CA ASN A 13 3.81 -4.43 11.94
C ASN A 13 4.87 -4.81 10.88
N GLU A 14 4.45 -5.34 9.73
CA GLU A 14 5.32 -5.67 8.60
C GLU A 14 4.98 -4.86 7.35
N TRP A 15 6.01 -4.32 6.70
CA TRP A 15 5.90 -3.70 5.39
C TRP A 15 6.01 -4.75 4.29
N ARG A 16 5.00 -4.85 3.42
CA ARG A 16 4.97 -5.85 2.35
C ARG A 16 4.25 -5.38 1.08
N GLU A 17 4.59 -6.01 -0.04
CA GLU A 17 3.82 -5.90 -1.28
C GLU A 17 2.38 -6.40 -1.09
N ALA A 18 1.47 -5.92 -1.93
CA ALA A 18 0.14 -6.50 -2.01
C ALA A 18 0.23 -7.94 -2.54
N ARG A 19 -0.49 -8.88 -1.92
CA ARG A 19 -0.55 -10.28 -2.41
C ARG A 19 -1.08 -10.38 -3.84
N GLY A 20 -1.99 -9.48 -4.21
CA GLY A 20 -2.51 -9.37 -5.58
C GLY A 20 -1.60 -8.65 -6.57
N GLY A 21 -0.43 -8.14 -6.15
CA GLY A 21 0.54 -7.43 -6.99
C GLY A 21 0.08 -6.08 -7.55
N ALA A 22 -1.15 -5.66 -7.26
CA ALA A 22 -1.72 -4.42 -7.78
C ALA A 22 -1.07 -3.19 -7.14
N ARG A 23 -0.95 -2.11 -7.93
CA ARG A 23 -0.42 -0.82 -7.50
C ARG A 23 -1.26 0.33 -8.06
N ILE A 24 -1.30 1.44 -7.33
CA ILE A 24 -1.99 2.67 -7.72
C ILE A 24 -0.93 3.75 -7.94
N ASP A 25 -1.04 4.46 -9.06
CA ASP A 25 -0.15 5.58 -9.36
C ASP A 25 -0.50 6.80 -8.50
N VAL A 26 0.50 7.34 -7.82
CA VAL A 26 0.37 8.60 -7.09
C VAL A 26 0.74 9.71 -8.08
N VAL A 27 -0.17 10.67 -8.26
CA VAL A 27 0.01 11.78 -9.20
C VAL A 27 0.00 13.11 -8.46
N THR A 28 0.77 14.08 -8.96
CA THR A 28 0.72 15.45 -8.41
C THR A 28 -0.54 16.17 -8.88
N PRO A 29 -1.29 16.83 -7.98
CA PRO A 29 -2.48 17.58 -8.36
C PRO A 29 -2.15 18.81 -9.21
N ALA A 30 -0.91 19.30 -9.18
CA ALA A 30 -0.51 20.51 -9.90
C ALA A 30 -0.21 20.27 -11.39
N THR A 31 0.33 19.10 -11.75
CA THR A 31 0.76 18.81 -13.14
C THR A 31 0.20 17.50 -13.69
N GLY A 32 -0.47 16.68 -12.87
CA GLY A 32 -0.95 15.35 -13.24
C GLY A 32 0.17 14.32 -13.44
N GLN A 33 1.44 14.69 -13.24
CA GLN A 33 2.56 13.79 -13.43
C GLN A 33 2.60 12.73 -12.34
N LYS A 34 2.96 11.49 -12.72
CA LYS A 34 3.21 10.42 -11.76
C LYS A 34 4.43 10.74 -10.92
N ILE A 35 4.27 10.63 -9.60
CA ILE A 35 5.28 10.93 -8.60
C ILE A 35 5.75 9.70 -7.81
N GLY A 36 5.01 8.59 -7.87
CA GLY A 36 5.35 7.30 -7.24
C GLY A 36 4.20 6.30 -7.37
N GLN A 37 4.26 5.20 -6.62
CA GLN A 37 3.20 4.19 -6.55
C GLN A 37 2.89 3.76 -5.12
N VAL A 38 1.67 3.30 -4.88
CA VAL A 38 1.28 2.66 -3.61
C VAL A 38 0.73 1.26 -3.88
N ALA A 39 1.12 0.29 -3.05
CA ALA A 39 0.56 -1.07 -3.10
C ALA A 39 -0.96 -1.04 -2.86
N SER A 40 -1.71 -1.80 -3.65
CA SER A 40 -3.17 -1.88 -3.57
C SER A 40 -3.59 -3.21 -2.96
N ALA A 41 -4.16 -3.15 -1.75
CA ALA A 41 -4.52 -4.34 -0.99
C ALA A 41 -5.52 -5.23 -1.74
N SER A 42 -5.18 -6.51 -1.84
CA SER A 42 -6.13 -7.54 -2.27
C SER A 42 -7.05 -7.94 -1.11
N ARG A 43 -8.09 -8.72 -1.40
CA ARG A 43 -8.97 -9.27 -0.36
C ARG A 43 -8.19 -10.06 0.71
N GLU A 44 -7.20 -10.84 0.31
CA GLU A 44 -6.37 -11.61 1.24
C GLU A 44 -5.56 -10.72 2.18
N ASP A 45 -5.10 -9.56 1.68
CA ASP A 45 -4.40 -8.59 2.50
C ASP A 45 -5.35 -7.99 3.55
N LEU A 46 -6.60 -7.73 3.18
CA LEU A 46 -7.64 -7.24 4.10
C LEU A 46 -7.98 -8.29 5.17
N ASP A 47 -8.13 -9.56 4.79
CA ASP A 47 -8.38 -10.65 5.73
C ASP A 47 -7.22 -10.81 6.74
N ALA A 48 -5.98 -10.68 6.28
CA ALA A 48 -4.80 -10.70 7.15
C ALA A 48 -4.75 -9.48 8.09
N ALA A 49 -5.10 -8.29 7.60
CA ALA A 49 -5.17 -7.08 8.43
C ALA A 49 -6.24 -7.19 9.51
N LEU A 50 -7.41 -7.75 9.18
CA LEU A 50 -8.49 -8.00 10.13
C LEU A 50 -8.05 -8.98 11.23
N ALA A 51 -7.42 -10.10 10.85
CA ALA A 51 -6.93 -11.08 11.81
C ALA A 51 -5.83 -10.51 12.72
N ALA A 52 -4.95 -9.65 12.20
CA ALA A 52 -3.92 -8.98 13.00
C ALA A 52 -4.54 -8.00 14.01
N ALA A 53 -5.49 -7.17 13.56
CA ALA A 53 -6.21 -6.26 14.44
C ALA A 53 -6.94 -6.98 15.58
N GLN A 54 -7.56 -8.13 15.30
CA GLN A 54 -8.24 -8.95 16.32
C GLN A 54 -7.30 -9.52 17.39
N ARG A 55 -6.05 -9.86 17.04
CA ARG A 55 -5.07 -10.37 18.02
C ARG A 55 -4.48 -9.27 18.92
N GLY A 56 -4.49 -8.02 18.45
CA GLY A 56 -3.90 -6.88 19.14
C GLY A 56 -4.85 -6.14 20.11
N PHE A 57 -6.13 -6.52 20.15
CA PHE A 57 -7.15 -6.02 21.08
C PHE A 57 -7.34 -6.97 22.25
#